data_AF-A0A4Y8S9Z3-F1
#
_entry.id   AF-A0A4Y8S9Z3-F1
#
_cell.length_a   1.000
_cell.length_b   1.000
_cell.length_c   1.000
_cell.angle_alpha   90.00
_cell.angle_beta   90.00
_cell.angle_gamma   90.00
#
_symmetry.space_group_name_H-M   'P 1'
#
loop_
_entity.id
_entity.type
_entity.pdbx_description
1 polymer ?
#
loop_
_entity_poly.entity_id
_entity_poly.type
_entity_poly.pdbx_seq_one_letter_code
_entity_poly.pdbx_strand_id
1 'polypeptide(L)'
;MSRYWLALFFLLLAGCETTHEQMVNQGYPPAYADGFQDGCSSGRQAAGLMAGDFRKDVPRYLHNRQYESGWDDGFRQCHAMQSNEDLREYRERYWDERDRDWQQEKDQGAARAYRRN
;
A
#
# COMPACT_ATOMS: atom_id res chain seq x y z
N MET A 1 25.64 15.75 24.76
CA MET A 1 25.33 14.57 23.91
C MET A 1 23.88 14.09 24.06
N SER A 2 23.25 14.17 25.25
CA SER A 2 21.84 13.79 25.48
C SER A 2 20.79 14.61 24.69
N ARG A 3 21.03 15.90 24.43
CA ARG A 3 20.07 16.79 23.76
C ARG A 3 19.82 16.46 22.27
N TYR A 4 20.85 15.99 21.57
CA TYR A 4 20.75 15.60 20.16
C TYR A 4 20.04 14.24 19.99
N TRP A 5 20.17 13.37 21.00
CA TRP A 5 19.50 12.08 21.03
C TRP A 5 17.98 12.23 21.23
N LEU A 6 17.56 13.17 22.08
CA LEU A 6 16.15 13.53 22.24
C LEU A 6 15.55 14.14 20.97
N ALA A 7 16.30 14.99 20.26
CA ALA A 7 15.85 15.56 18.98
C ALA A 7 15.71 14.50 17.88
N LEU A 8 16.63 13.53 17.82
CA LEU A 8 16.54 12.39 16.89
C LEU A 8 15.32 11.50 17.18
N PHE A 9 14.99 11.30 18.46
CA PHE A 9 13.86 10.49 18.88
C PHE A 9 12.51 11.15 18.53
N PHE A 10 12.39 12.48 18.65
CA PHE A 10 11.21 13.22 18.21
C PHE A 10 11.04 13.25 16.69
N LEU A 11 12.14 13.28 15.92
CA LEU A 11 12.11 13.19 14.45
C LEU A 11 11.62 11.82 13.95
N LEU A 12 11.91 10.74 14.68
CA LEU A 12 11.45 9.38 14.35
C LEU A 12 9.95 9.16 14.64
N LEU A 13 9.31 10.03 15.42
CA LEU A 13 7.88 9.94 15.78
C LEU A 13 6.97 10.79 14.89
N ALA A 14 7.52 11.57 13.94
CA ALA A 14 6.78 12.55 13.15
C ALA A 14 5.95 11.97 11.98
N GLY A 15 5.55 10.70 12.03
CA GLY A 15 5.05 9.98 10.85
C GLY A 15 3.80 9.14 11.06
N CYS A 16 2.79 9.66 11.75
CA CYS A 16 1.44 9.07 11.72
C CYS A 16 0.40 10.17 11.56
N GLU A 17 0.52 11.00 10.52
CA GLU A 17 -0.59 11.84 10.10
C GLU A 17 -1.62 10.93 9.43
N THR A 18 -2.85 10.95 9.95
CA THR A 18 -3.92 10.18 9.34
C THR A 18 -4.32 10.85 8.02
N THR A 19 -4.67 10.05 7.00
CA THR A 19 -5.11 10.62 5.71
C THR A 19 -6.29 11.57 5.89
N HIS A 20 -7.13 11.32 6.90
CA HIS A 20 -8.18 12.23 7.34
C HIS A 20 -7.64 13.64 7.68
N GLU A 21 -6.70 13.75 8.62
CA GLU A 21 -6.13 15.04 9.04
C GLU A 21 -5.48 15.77 7.87
N GLN A 22 -4.76 15.04 7.02
CA GLN A 22 -4.11 15.60 5.84
C GLN A 22 -5.13 16.22 4.86
N MET A 23 -6.26 15.54 4.63
CA MET A 23 -7.33 16.05 3.78
C MET A 23 -8.03 17.26 4.41
N VAL A 24 -8.33 17.22 5.71
CA VAL A 24 -8.94 18.36 6.40
C VAL A 24 -8.01 19.59 6.35
N ASN A 25 -6.71 19.40 6.53
CA ASN A 25 -5.70 20.45 6.41
C ASN A 25 -5.62 21.03 4.98
N GLN A 26 -5.93 20.23 3.96
CA GLN A 26 -6.03 20.67 2.57
C GLN A 26 -7.37 21.32 2.21
N GLY A 27 -8.29 21.44 3.17
CA GLY A 27 -9.59 22.10 2.98
C GLY A 27 -10.72 21.17 2.51
N TYR A 28 -10.51 19.85 2.52
CA TYR A 28 -11.61 18.92 2.26
C TYR A 28 -12.62 18.94 3.41
N PRO A 29 -13.92 18.77 3.14
CA PRO A 29 -14.92 18.66 4.18
C PRO A 29 -14.63 17.48 5.12
N PRO A 30 -14.78 17.63 6.45
CA PRO A 30 -14.51 16.54 7.40
C PRO A 30 -15.32 15.27 7.11
N ALA A 31 -16.57 15.40 6.67
CA ALA A 31 -17.38 14.24 6.30
C ALA A 31 -16.83 13.47 5.08
N TYR A 32 -16.23 14.17 4.11
CA TYR A 32 -15.54 13.54 3.00
C TYR A 32 -14.27 12.82 3.47
N ALA A 33 -13.47 13.48 4.32
CA ALA A 33 -12.25 12.92 4.87
C ALA A 33 -12.52 11.64 5.70
N ASP A 34 -13.59 11.65 6.51
CA ASP A 34 -14.05 10.47 7.26
C ASP A 34 -14.41 9.32 6.32
N GLY A 35 -15.25 9.61 5.32
CA GLY A 35 -15.69 8.63 4.33
C GLY A 35 -14.49 8.03 3.61
N PHE A 36 -13.56 8.86 3.17
CA PHE A 36 -12.37 8.43 2.46
C PHE A 36 -11.47 7.53 3.30
N GLN A 37 -11.28 7.84 4.60
CA GLN A 37 -10.51 6.98 5.49
C GLN A 37 -11.17 5.59 5.65
N ASP A 38 -12.47 5.55 5.87
CA ASP A 38 -13.25 4.30 6.01
C ASP A 38 -13.25 3.49 4.71
N GLY A 39 -13.47 4.17 3.59
CA GLY A 39 -13.43 3.59 2.25
C GLY A 39 -12.07 3.00 1.92
N CYS A 40 -10.99 3.73 2.21
CA CYS A 40 -9.62 3.29 1.95
C CYS A 40 -9.24 2.05 2.78
N SER A 41 -9.62 2.00 4.07
CA SER A 41 -9.47 0.78 4.90
C SER A 41 -10.20 -0.41 4.30
N SER A 42 -11.44 -0.19 3.87
CA SER A 42 -12.29 -1.21 3.23
C SER A 42 -11.72 -1.69 1.88
N GLY A 43 -11.19 -0.77 1.08
CA GLY A 43 -10.61 -1.06 -0.23
C GLY A 43 -9.36 -1.91 -0.13
N ARG A 44 -8.47 -1.63 0.84
CA ARG A 44 -7.30 -2.48 1.10
C ARG A 44 -7.70 -3.89 1.53
N GLN A 45 -8.67 -4.01 2.44
CA GLN A 45 -9.16 -5.31 2.87
C GLN A 45 -9.78 -6.09 1.70
N ALA A 46 -10.58 -5.42 0.86
CA ALA A 46 -11.19 -6.03 -0.32
C ALA A 46 -10.15 -6.47 -1.37
N ALA A 47 -9.01 -5.79 -1.45
CA ALA A 47 -7.88 -6.18 -2.29
C ALA A 47 -7.04 -7.32 -1.71
N GLY A 48 -7.40 -7.88 -0.55
CA GLY A 48 -6.73 -9.05 0.05
C GLY A 48 -5.71 -8.72 1.14
N LEU A 49 -5.52 -7.43 1.48
CA LEU A 49 -4.68 -7.06 2.61
C LEU A 49 -5.37 -7.47 3.93
N MET A 50 -4.78 -8.40 4.67
CA MET A 50 -5.30 -8.86 5.98
C MET A 50 -5.22 -7.78 7.07
N ALA A 51 -4.55 -6.66 6.80
CA ALA A 51 -4.41 -5.53 7.70
C ALA A 51 -5.45 -4.44 7.39
N GLY A 52 -6.38 -4.23 8.32
CA GLY A 52 -7.43 -3.22 8.22
C GLY A 52 -8.82 -3.84 8.28
N ASP A 53 -9.76 -3.10 8.87
CA ASP A 53 -11.16 -3.50 8.97
C ASP A 53 -11.94 -2.90 7.80
N PHE A 54 -12.89 -3.67 7.26
CA PHE A 54 -13.96 -3.08 6.44
C PHE A 54 -14.81 -2.18 7.32
N ARG A 55 -14.90 -0.90 6.94
CA ARG A 55 -15.65 0.14 7.63
C ARG A 55 -16.54 0.87 6.65
N LYS A 56 -17.84 0.82 6.89
CA LYS A 56 -18.84 1.59 6.18
C LYS A 56 -19.97 1.94 7.13
N ASP A 57 -20.06 3.20 7.54
CA ASP A 57 -21.21 3.70 8.27
C ASP A 57 -22.38 3.82 7.27
N VAL A 58 -23.20 2.76 7.19
CA VAL A 58 -24.28 2.66 6.20
C VAL A 58 -25.30 3.79 6.35
N PRO A 59 -25.84 4.11 7.54
CA PRO A 59 -26.71 5.26 7.70
C PRO A 59 -26.08 6.56 7.19
N ARG A 60 -24.82 6.82 7.54
CA ARG A 60 -24.12 8.04 7.09
C ARG A 60 -23.86 8.03 5.59
N TYR A 61 -23.52 6.89 5.00
CA TYR A 61 -23.36 6.71 3.57
C TYR A 61 -24.64 7.03 2.79
N LEU A 62 -25.81 6.63 3.31
CA LEU A 62 -27.08 6.88 2.64
C LEU A 62 -27.57 8.33 2.76
N HIS A 63 -27.17 9.04 3.81
CA HIS A 63 -27.73 10.37 4.14
C HIS A 63 -26.74 11.53 3.98
N ASN A 64 -25.43 11.27 3.89
CA ASN A 64 -24.41 12.29 3.74
C ASN A 64 -23.62 12.08 2.44
N ARG A 65 -23.93 12.89 1.43
CA ARG A 65 -23.29 12.86 0.09
C ARG A 65 -21.77 13.04 0.14
N GLN A 66 -21.25 13.80 1.11
CA GLN A 66 -19.81 14.02 1.24
C GLN A 66 -19.12 12.75 1.75
N TYR A 67 -19.70 12.10 2.77
CA TYR A 67 -19.21 10.83 3.27
C TYR A 67 -19.31 9.73 2.22
N GLU A 68 -20.45 9.63 1.51
CA GLU A 68 -20.64 8.71 0.39
C GLU A 68 -19.53 8.85 -0.67
N SER A 69 -19.31 10.07 -1.15
CA SER A 69 -18.30 10.36 -2.18
C SER A 69 -16.89 10.05 -1.69
N GLY A 70 -16.56 10.47 -0.45
CA GLY A 70 -15.28 10.15 0.16
C GLY A 70 -15.06 8.64 0.25
N TRP A 71 -16.06 7.90 0.73
CA TRP A 71 -15.99 6.45 0.88
C TRP A 71 -15.75 5.74 -0.45
N ASP A 72 -16.50 6.11 -1.48
CA ASP A 72 -16.33 5.54 -2.82
C ASP A 72 -14.95 5.84 -3.42
N ASP A 73 -14.45 7.07 -3.26
CA ASP A 73 -13.13 7.48 -3.75
C ASP A 73 -12.00 6.76 -3.02
N GLY A 74 -12.05 6.74 -1.68
CA GLY A 74 -11.08 6.04 -0.84
C GLY A 74 -11.05 4.55 -1.14
N PHE A 75 -12.22 3.91 -1.29
CA PHE A 75 -12.32 2.49 -1.63
C PHE A 75 -11.64 2.19 -2.96
N ARG A 76 -12.01 2.90 -4.03
CA ARG A 76 -11.44 2.70 -5.37
C ARG A 76 -9.93 2.91 -5.37
N GLN A 77 -9.46 4.01 -4.77
CA GLN A 77 -8.05 4.36 -4.82
C GLN A 77 -7.19 3.33 -4.07
N CYS A 78 -7.55 2.99 -2.84
CA CYS A 78 -6.73 2.11 -2.03
C CYS A 78 -6.85 0.63 -2.43
N HIS A 79 -8.00 0.20 -2.96
CA HIS A 79 -8.12 -1.10 -3.60
C HIS A 79 -7.18 -1.23 -4.80
N ALA A 80 -7.17 -0.22 -5.69
CA ALA A 80 -6.30 -0.23 -6.86
C ALA A 80 -4.82 -0.16 -6.47
N MET A 81 -4.46 0.65 -5.48
CA MET A 81 -3.09 0.72 -4.98
C MET A 81 -2.60 -0.64 -4.49
N GLN A 82 -3.38 -1.30 -3.62
CA GLN A 82 -3.03 -2.62 -3.10
C GLN A 82 -2.95 -3.67 -4.22
N SER A 83 -3.96 -3.72 -5.08
CA SER A 83 -3.97 -4.67 -6.21
C SER A 83 -2.76 -4.50 -7.13
N ASN A 84 -2.33 -3.25 -7.35
CA ASN A 84 -1.15 -2.94 -8.15
C ASN A 84 0.15 -3.33 -7.45
N GLU A 85 0.25 -3.15 -6.13
CA GLU A 85 1.39 -3.61 -5.34
C GLU A 85 1.53 -5.12 -5.40
N ASP A 86 0.44 -5.86 -5.21
CA ASP A 86 0.44 -7.33 -5.31
C ASP A 86 0.88 -7.80 -6.70
N LEU A 87 0.41 -7.14 -7.76
CA LEU A 87 0.82 -7.43 -9.14
C LEU A 87 2.31 -7.12 -9.38
N ARG A 88 2.84 -6.06 -8.77
CA ARG A 88 4.27 -5.72 -8.86
C ARG A 88 5.12 -6.76 -8.14
N GLU A 89 4.75 -7.12 -6.92
CA GLU A 89 5.47 -8.13 -6.13
C GLU A 89 5.46 -9.51 -6.83
N TYR A 90 4.31 -9.92 -7.38
CA TYR A 90 4.21 -11.12 -8.19
C TYR A 90 5.14 -11.07 -9.40
N ARG A 91 5.12 -9.95 -10.13
CA ARG A 91 5.98 -9.74 -11.30
C ARG A 91 7.44 -9.85 -10.90
N GLU A 92 7.90 -9.07 -9.94
CA GLU A 92 9.30 -9.06 -9.49
C GLU A 92 9.79 -10.45 -9.12
N ARG A 93 9.02 -11.21 -8.32
CA ARG A 93 9.36 -12.60 -7.99
C ARG A 93 9.51 -13.50 -9.21
N TYR A 94 8.58 -13.40 -10.16
CA TYR A 94 8.63 -14.20 -11.38
C TYR A 94 9.84 -13.86 -12.28
N TRP A 95 10.19 -12.58 -12.43
CA TRP A 95 11.38 -12.17 -13.20
C TRP A 95 12.67 -12.64 -12.52
N ASP A 96 12.76 -12.52 -11.19
CA ASP A 96 13.91 -12.97 -10.41
C ASP A 96 14.16 -14.49 -10.53
N GLU A 97 13.11 -15.30 -10.44
CA GLU A 97 13.22 -16.76 -10.59
C GLU A 97 13.75 -17.15 -11.96
N ARG A 98 13.17 -16.58 -13.02
CA ARG A 98 13.60 -16.87 -14.39
C ARG A 98 15.04 -16.42 -14.63
N ASP A 99 15.45 -15.28 -14.08
CA ASP A 99 16.83 -14.81 -14.21
C ASP A 99 17.81 -15.76 -13.51
N ARG A 100 17.44 -16.34 -12.37
CA ARG A 100 18.25 -17.38 -11.70
C ARG A 100 18.37 -18.65 -12.55
N ASP A 101 17.26 -19.13 -13.10
CA ASP A 101 17.25 -20.33 -13.94
C ASP A 101 18.13 -20.14 -15.19
N TRP A 102 18.04 -18.97 -15.82
CA TRP A 102 18.88 -18.63 -16.96
C TRP A 102 20.37 -18.61 -16.61
N GLN A 103 20.75 -18.10 -15.42
CA GLN A 103 22.14 -18.14 -14.97
C GLN A 103 22.63 -19.58 -14.77
N GLN A 104 21.80 -20.44 -14.16
CA GLN A 104 22.14 -21.86 -13.96
C GLN A 104 22.34 -22.59 -15.29
N GLU A 105 21.50 -22.33 -16.29
CA GLU A 105 21.65 -22.94 -17.62
C GLU A 105 22.97 -22.57 -18.28
N LYS A 106 23.38 -21.30 -18.17
CA LYS A 106 24.69 -20.84 -18.68
C LYS A 106 25.85 -21.54 -17.97
N ASP A 107 25.80 -21.62 -16.64
CA ASP A 107 26.86 -22.26 -15.85
C ASP A 107 26.97 -23.75 -16.19
N GLN A 108 25.85 -24.44 -16.32
CA GLN A 108 25.83 -25.84 -16.78
C GLN A 108 26.36 -25.97 -18.22
N GLY A 109 26.02 -25.04 -19.10
CA GLY A 109 26.55 -24.95 -20.45
C GLY A 109 28.07 -24.82 -20.46
N ALA A 110 28.61 -23.90 -19.67
CA ALA A 110 30.05 -23.71 -19.51
C ALA A 110 30.73 -24.97 -18.95
N ALA A 111 30.17 -25.57 -17.89
CA ALA A 111 30.69 -26.82 -17.31
C ALA A 111 30.71 -27.98 -18.31
N ARG A 112 29.66 -28.13 -19.13
CA ARG A 112 29.61 -29.13 -20.22
C ARG A 112 30.68 -28.90 -21.28
N ALA A 113 30.96 -27.63 -21.62
CA ALA A 113 32.03 -27.29 -22.56
C ALA A 113 33.41 -27.65 -22.00
N TYR A 114 33.69 -27.35 -20.73
CA TYR A 114 34.97 -27.69 -20.09
C TYR A 114 35.19 -29.20 -19.93
N ARG A 115 34.13 -30.00 -19.71
CA ARG A 115 34.23 -31.48 -19.63
C ARG A 115 34.49 -32.19 -20.97
N ARG A 116 34.28 -31.51 -22.10
CA ARG A 116 34.47 -32.08 -23.45
C ARG A 116 35.87 -31.86 -24.03
N ASN A 117 36.73 -31.12 -23.31
CA ASN A 117 38.17 -31.00 -23.56
C ASN A 117 38.95 -31.88 -22.59
#